data_AF-A0A940ZKM9-F1
#
_entry.id   AF-A0A940ZKM9-F1
#
_cell.length_a   1.000
_cell.length_b   1.000
_cell.length_c   1.000
_cell.angle_alpha   90.00
_cell.angle_beta   90.00
_cell.angle_gamma   90.00
#
_symmetry.space_group_name_H-M   'P 1'
#
loop_
_entity.id
_entity.type
_entity.pdbx_description
1 polymer ?
#
loop_
_entity_poly.entity_id
_entity_poly.type
_entity_poly.pdbx_seq_one_letter_code
_entity_poly.pdbx_strand_id
1 'polypeptide(L)'
;MTTDGHIRILTLDLSNRSSEIEEIPERIARQYIGGRGLGSYLLYKRVPAKADPLGPANHVIFTAGPLSGTGFFYSSKGNVTTKSPLTGIYLYSICSGLL
;
A
#
# COMPACT_ATOMS: atom_id res chain seq x y z
N MET A 1 -14.29 2.80 -1.12
CA MET A 1 -14.60 2.56 0.32
C MET A 1 -15.76 1.59 0.39
N THR A 2 -15.55 0.41 0.97
CA THR A 2 -16.67 -0.41 1.45
C THR A 2 -17.41 0.40 2.51
N THR A 3 -18.74 0.33 2.50
CA THR A 3 -19.67 1.08 3.33
C THR A 3 -19.49 0.89 4.85
N ASP A 4 -18.59 0.00 5.26
CA ASP A 4 -18.41 -0.44 6.65
C ASP A 4 -17.15 0.13 7.33
N GLY A 5 -16.43 1.08 6.71
CA GLY A 5 -15.31 1.79 7.35
C GLY A 5 -14.01 0.99 7.56
N HIS A 6 -14.00 -0.30 7.25
CA HIS A 6 -12.82 -1.17 7.36
C HIS A 6 -12.03 -1.21 6.04
N ILE A 7 -10.72 -0.99 6.13
CA ILE A 7 -9.80 -1.15 5.00
C ILE A 7 -9.40 -2.63 4.95
N ARG A 8 -9.62 -3.28 3.80
CA ARG A 8 -9.12 -4.64 3.53
C ARG A 8 -7.92 -4.56 2.61
N ILE A 9 -6.91 -5.38 2.85
CA ILE A 9 -5.77 -5.52 1.94
C ILE A 9 -5.60 -6.98 1.53
N LEU A 10 -5.20 -7.16 0.28
CA LEU A 10 -4.86 -8.46 -0.29
C LEU A 10 -3.33 -8.59 -0.27
N THR A 11 -2.83 -9.54 0.50
CA THR A 11 -1.41 -9.90 0.50
C THR A 11 -1.21 -11.07 -0.46
N LEU A 12 -0.27 -10.91 -1.39
CA LEU A 12 0.11 -11.95 -2.34
C LEU A 12 1.55 -12.37 -2.09
N ASP A 13 1.78 -13.67 -1.87
CA ASP A 13 3.11 -14.27 -1.82
C ASP A 13 3.38 -14.92 -3.19
N LEU A 14 4.30 -14.33 -3.95
CA LEU A 14 4.64 -14.80 -5.29
C LEU A 14 5.55 -16.04 -5.27
N SER A 15 6.27 -16.28 -4.17
CA SER A 15 7.12 -17.46 -4.00
C SER A 15 6.27 -18.69 -3.72
N ASN A 16 5.28 -18.56 -2.83
CA ASN A 16 4.38 -19.66 -2.44
C ASN A 16 3.08 -19.72 -3.25
N ARG A 17 2.83 -18.72 -4.13
CA ARG A 17 1.61 -18.58 -4.93
C ARG A 17 0.34 -18.57 -4.07
N SER A 18 0.40 -17.94 -2.90
CA SER A 18 -0.72 -17.84 -1.97
C SER A 18 -1.25 -16.41 -1.88
N SER A 19 -2.51 -16.30 -1.45
CA SER A 19 -3.17 -15.02 -1.19
C SER A 19 -3.91 -15.04 0.14
N GLU A 20 -3.89 -13.91 0.82
CA GLU A 20 -4.60 -13.70 2.08
C GLU A 20 -5.25 -12.33 2.09
N ILE A 21 -6.46 -12.24 2.62
CA ILE A 21 -7.15 -10.98 2.87
C ILE A 21 -7.08 -10.71 4.35
N GLU A 22 -6.57 -9.54 4.72
CA GLU A 22 -6.55 -9.07 6.10
C GLU A 22 -7.31 -7.76 6.24
N GLU A 23 -7.83 -7.54 7.44
CA GLU A 23 -8.48 -6.29 7.82
C GLU A 23 -7.49 -5.38 8.55
N ILE A 24 -7.43 -4.13 8.11
CA ILE A 24 -6.66 -3.10 8.78
C ILE A 24 -7.53 -2.49 9.88
N PRO A 25 -7.02 -2.45 11.13
CA PRO A 25 -7.74 -1.83 12.24
C PRO A 25 -8.11 -0.38 11.93
N GLU A 26 -9.32 0.03 12.30
CA GLU A 26 -9.85 1.37 12.02
C GLU A 26 -8.94 2.49 12.53
N ARG A 27 -8.26 2.28 13.68
CA ARG A 27 -7.29 3.24 14.22
C ARG A 27 -6.16 3.57 13.22
N ILE A 28 -5.71 2.58 12.44
CA ILE A 28 -4.67 2.76 11.42
C ILE A 28 -5.26 3.50 10.23
N ALA A 29 -6.46 3.15 9.79
CA ALA A 29 -7.16 3.87 8.73
C ALA A 29 -7.33 5.36 9.06
N ARG A 30 -7.68 5.70 10.31
CA ARG A 30 -7.81 7.08 10.78
C ARG A 30 -6.45 7.80 10.90
N GLN A 31 -5.43 7.12 11.43
CA GLN A 31 -4.11 7.73 11.63
C GLN A 31 -3.35 7.97 10.32
N TYR A 32 -3.51 7.08 9.33
CA TYR A 32 -2.75 7.09 8.09
C TYR A 32 -3.56 7.48 6.85
N ILE A 33 -4.89 7.68 7.00
CA ILE A 33 -5.85 8.21 6.02
C ILE A 33 -6.08 7.30 4.79
N GLY A 34 -5.07 6.59 4.32
CA GLY A 34 -5.07 5.79 3.08
C GLY A 34 -3.92 6.19 2.15
N GLY A 35 -3.96 5.71 0.90
CA GLY A 35 -2.98 6.03 -0.13
C GLY A 35 -1.53 5.91 0.35
N ARG A 36 -0.73 6.96 0.14
CA ARG A 36 0.67 7.03 0.56
C ARG A 36 0.87 6.78 2.06
N GLY A 37 -0.02 7.30 2.91
CA GLY A 37 0.10 7.15 4.36
C GLY A 37 -0.05 5.68 4.80
N LEU A 38 -1.02 4.98 4.22
CA LEU A 38 -1.16 3.54 4.46
C LEU A 38 0.04 2.77 3.88
N GLY A 39 0.51 3.14 2.69
CA GLY A 39 1.67 2.54 2.05
C GLY A 39 2.94 2.65 2.91
N SER A 40 3.19 3.80 3.54
CA SER A 40 4.35 3.99 4.41
C SER A 40 4.25 3.19 5.71
N TYR A 41 3.07 3.10 6.32
CA TYR A 41 2.82 2.24 7.47
C TYR A 41 3.11 0.77 7.17
N LEU A 42 2.58 0.27 6.04
CA LEU A 42 2.77 -1.12 5.63
C LEU A 42 4.24 -1.41 5.33
N LEU A 43 4.94 -0.51 4.63
CA LEU A 43 6.37 -0.67 4.36
C LEU A 43 7.17 -0.76 5.66
N TYR A 44 6.94 0.18 6.58
CA TYR A 44 7.62 0.21 7.87
C TYR A 44 7.37 -1.05 8.70
N LYS A 45 6.16 -1.62 8.62
CA LYS A 45 5.80 -2.83 9.38
C LYS A 45 6.31 -4.13 8.78
N ARG A 46 6.39 -4.21 7.45
CA ARG A 46 6.62 -5.49 6.75
C ARG A 46 8.01 -5.65 6.17
N VAL A 47 8.65 -4.55 5.78
CA VAL A 47 9.96 -4.61 5.12
C VAL A 47 11.05 -4.34 6.16
N PRO A 48 11.95 -5.31 6.43
CA PRO A 48 13.08 -5.09 7.31
C PRO A 48 13.95 -3.92 6.83
N ALA A 49 14.46 -3.10 7.76
CA ALA A 49 15.29 -1.94 7.42
C ALA A 49 16.51 -2.31 6.55
N LYS A 50 17.09 -3.49 6.78
CA LYS A 50 18.25 -4.02 6.02
C LYS A 50 17.88 -4.98 4.87
N ALA A 51 16.61 -5.09 4.51
CA ALA A 51 16.20 -5.93 3.38
C ALA A 51 16.90 -5.49 2.08
N ASP A 52 17.30 -6.46 1.26
CA ASP A 52 17.72 -6.21 -0.11
C ASP A 52 16.51 -5.66 -0.91
N PRO A 53 16.60 -4.48 -1.54
CA PRO A 53 15.52 -3.93 -2.36
C PRO A 53 15.07 -4.82 -3.52
N LEU A 54 15.93 -5.72 -4.01
CA LEU A 54 15.59 -6.68 -5.07
C LEU A 54 15.34 -8.10 -4.53
N GLY A 55 15.44 -8.27 -3.21
CA GLY A 55 15.22 -9.54 -2.53
C GLY A 55 13.76 -9.80 -2.18
N PRO A 56 13.42 -11.05 -1.82
CA PRO A 56 12.04 -11.47 -1.54
C PRO A 56 11.43 -10.83 -0.29
N ALA A 57 12.24 -10.23 0.58
CA ALA A 57 11.76 -9.53 1.78
C ALA A 57 11.28 -8.09 1.49
N ASN A 58 11.49 -7.56 0.27
CA ASN A 58 10.98 -6.25 -0.10
C ASN A 58 9.56 -6.38 -0.66
N HIS A 59 8.63 -5.62 -0.10
CA HIS A 59 7.25 -5.60 -0.55
C HIS A 59 7.03 -4.48 -1.57
N VAL A 60 6.28 -4.78 -2.63
CA VAL A 60 5.71 -3.78 -3.54
C VAL A 60 4.25 -3.57 -3.16
N ILE A 61 3.94 -2.37 -2.66
CA ILE A 61 2.67 -2.10 -1.99
C ILE A 61 1.85 -1.14 -2.84
N PHE A 62 0.69 -1.59 -3.30
CA PHE A 62 -0.28 -0.77 -4.01
C PHE A 62 -1.36 -0.28 -3.05
N THR A 63 -1.65 1.02 -3.09
CA THR A 63 -2.62 1.66 -2.21
C THR A 63 -3.41 2.71 -2.96
N ALA A 64 -4.67 2.89 -2.57
CA ALA A 64 -5.53 3.95 -3.08
C ALA A 64 -5.92 4.90 -1.93
N GLY A 65 -6.23 6.14 -2.27
CA GLY A 65 -6.75 7.11 -1.29
C GLY A 65 -8.20 6.80 -0.91
N PRO A 66 -8.70 7.36 0.21
CA PRO A 66 -10.07 7.13 0.64
C PRO A 66 -11.12 7.66 -0.36
N LEU A 67 -10.77 8.70 -1.13
CA LEU A 67 -11.63 9.27 -2.17
C LEU A 67 -11.55 8.51 -3.50
N SER A 68 -10.62 7.57 -3.65
CA SER A 68 -10.49 6.79 -4.89
C SER A 68 -11.70 5.88 -5.09
N GLY A 69 -12.24 5.88 -6.32
CA GLY A 69 -13.46 5.16 -6.67
C GLY A 69 -14.75 5.84 -6.18
N THR A 70 -14.67 7.06 -5.65
CA THR A 70 -15.83 7.91 -5.38
C THR A 70 -16.11 8.84 -6.56
N GLY A 71 -17.30 9.46 -6.61
CA GLY A 71 -17.62 10.50 -7.60
C GLY A 71 -16.90 11.84 -7.38
N PHE A 72 -15.96 11.91 -6.43
CA PHE A 72 -15.23 13.14 -6.14
C PHE A 72 -14.23 13.46 -7.25
N PHE A 73 -14.19 14.72 -7.69
CA PHE A 73 -13.34 15.16 -8.79
C PHE A 73 -11.84 14.90 -8.52
N TYR A 74 -11.10 14.52 -9.56
CA TYR A 74 -9.64 14.31 -9.55
C TYR A 74 -9.10 13.27 -8.52
N SER A 75 -9.92 12.29 -8.14
CA SER A 75 -9.62 11.29 -7.10
C SER A 75 -9.03 9.95 -7.59
N SER A 76 -8.63 9.86 -8.87
CA SER A 76 -8.16 8.63 -9.54
C SER A 76 -6.68 8.27 -9.30
N LYS A 77 -6.08 8.77 -8.21
CA LYS A 77 -4.66 8.52 -7.92
C LYS A 77 -4.45 7.18 -7.20
N GLY A 78 -3.60 6.34 -7.76
CA GLY A 78 -2.99 5.19 -7.10
C GLY A 78 -1.58 5.52 -6.61
N ASN A 79 -1.15 4.85 -5.55
CA ASN A 79 0.18 4.98 -4.98
C ASN A 79 0.87 3.62 -4.89
N VAL A 80 2.11 3.56 -5.35
CA VAL A 80 3.03 2.43 -5.19
C VAL A 80 4.08 2.80 -4.16
N THR A 81 4.36 1.93 -3.20
CA THR A 81 5.38 2.13 -2.17
C THR A 81 6.25 0.89 -2.02
N THR A 82 7.57 1.07 -1.95
CA THR A 82 8.54 -0.02 -1.80
C THR A 82 9.87 0.53 -1.26
N LYS A 83 10.82 -0.35 -0.96
CA LYS A 83 12.23 0.04 -0.78
C LYS A 83 12.90 0.21 -2.15
N SER A 84 13.53 1.35 -2.39
CA SER A 84 14.16 1.68 -3.67
C SER A 84 15.43 0.86 -3.90
N PRO A 85 15.62 0.24 -5.08
CA PRO A 85 16.91 -0.34 -5.46
C PRO A 85 17.97 0.73 -5.76
N LEU A 86 17.56 1.93 -6.21
CA LEU A 86 18.49 3.00 -6.54
C LEU A 86 19.02 3.71 -5.28
N THR A 87 18.13 4.02 -4.34
CA THR A 87 18.46 4.84 -3.17
C THR A 87 18.57 4.04 -1.88
N GLY A 88 18.14 2.78 -1.86
CA GLY A 88 18.16 1.93 -0.67
C GLY A 88 17.21 2.36 0.45
N ILE A 89 16.33 3.34 0.22
CA ILE A 89 15.43 3.92 1.22
C ILE A 89 13.97 3.88 0.76
N TYR A 90 13.08 4.55 1.49
CA TYR A 90 11.66 4.70 1.17
C TYR A 90 11.45 5.30 -0.22
N LEU A 91 10.64 4.63 -1.05
CA LEU A 91 10.16 5.12 -2.32
C LEU A 91 8.63 5.12 -2.34
N TYR A 92 8.08 6.18 -2.94
CA TYR A 92 6.69 6.21 -3.35
C TYR A 92 6.59 6.77 -4.76
N SER A 93 5.61 6.29 -5.51
CA SER A 93 5.27 6.80 -6.84
C SER A 93 3.76 6.88 -6.97
N ILE A 94 3.28 7.95 -7.61
CA ILE A 94 1.86 8.20 -7.79
C ILE A 94 1.55 8.06 -9.27
N CYS A 95 0.58 7.21 -9.60
CA CYS A 95 0.04 7.09 -10.94
C CYS A 95 -1.41 7.55 -10.93
N SER A 96 -1.85 8.20 -12.00
CA SER A 96 -3.24 8.58 -12.20
C SER A 96 -3.80 7.81 -13.39
N GLY A 97 -5.09 7.47 -13.35
CA GLY A 97 -5.74 6.71 -14.41
C GLY A 97 -6.79 5.78 -13.83
N LEU A 98 -7.40 4.98 -14.69
CA LEU A 98 -8.22 3.85 -14.24
C LEU A 98 -7.27 2.65 -14.09
N LEU A 99 -7.05 2.21 -12.85
CA LEU A 99 -6.36 0.95 -12.55
C LEU A 99 -7.37 -0.20 -12.53
#